data_AF-A0AAV4JNQ7-F1
#
_entry.id   AF-A0AAV4JNQ7-F1
#
_cell.length_a   1.000
_cell.length_b   1.000
_cell.length_c   1.000
_cell.angle_alpha   90.00
_cell.angle_beta   90.00
_cell.angle_gamma   90.00
#
_symmetry.space_group_name_H-M   'P 1'
#
loop_
_entity.id
_entity.type
_entity.pdbx_description
1 polymer ?
#
loop_
_entity_poly.entity_id
_entity_poly.type
_entity_poly.pdbx_seq_one_letter_code
_entity_poly.pdbx_strand_id
1 'polypeptide(L)'
;MKSAAETNCSTHGWFGTNCQYQCHCADSTPCDEGNGSCSSGCQSASVQFSAETEGGQGTNWLTDMDDRTCKTEGTYFLNVTLKTATHLTWIRIVTGDPGHKNEISAGYQIEAGGNVTSCGNSNKAKVNANTTDIACKSTLAVRYLLLYGQGVAGLCSLYISKACCEDRLRNFELTATSKNNAKQPFQHKDDNKSPMDVYTVVPPDMISNAIRVNITARPNKTILTLCEVEVYGDISCPPDKFGLACKRHCNCANKTSCFDHSGGCPAGCAPGYTGEDCKTGKFMMMHGQN
;
A
#
# COMPACT_ATOMS: atom_id res chain seq x y z
N MET A 1 37.10 -11.28 -1.15
CA MET A 1 37.19 -10.21 -0.13
C MET A 1 35.83 -10.11 0.54
N LYS A 2 35.72 -10.50 1.83
CA LYS A 2 34.52 -10.31 2.65
C LYS A 2 34.52 -8.88 3.16
N SER A 3 33.45 -8.11 2.91
CA SER A 3 33.09 -6.96 3.74
C SER A 3 31.72 -6.41 3.35
N ALA A 4 30.72 -6.65 4.19
CA ALA A 4 29.74 -5.66 4.63
C ALA A 4 29.11 -6.24 5.90
N ALA A 5 29.18 -5.49 7.00
CA ALA A 5 28.79 -5.93 8.33
C ALA A 5 27.32 -6.39 8.35
N GLU A 6 27.10 -7.68 8.59
CA GLU A 6 25.83 -8.22 9.06
C GLU A 6 25.53 -7.55 10.40
N THR A 7 24.63 -6.58 10.39
CA THR A 7 24.15 -5.94 11.61
C THR A 7 22.95 -6.78 12.07
N ASN A 8 23.20 -7.80 12.89
CA ASN A 8 22.12 -8.49 13.61
C ASN A 8 21.42 -7.47 14.50
N CYS A 9 20.13 -7.25 14.25
CA CYS A 9 19.34 -6.35 15.06
C CYS A 9 18.88 -7.13 16.28
N SER A 10 19.62 -7.00 17.39
CA SER A 10 19.40 -7.74 18.64
C SER A 10 18.01 -7.56 19.27
N THR A 11 17.20 -6.63 18.79
CA THR A 11 15.80 -6.44 19.15
C THR A 11 14.88 -6.96 18.05
N HIS A 12 14.12 -8.03 18.35
CA HIS A 12 13.09 -8.59 17.48
C HIS A 12 12.15 -7.46 17.01
N GLY A 13 11.88 -7.41 15.70
CA GLY A 13 10.99 -6.41 15.14
C GLY A 13 11.68 -5.18 14.56
N TRP A 14 12.98 -5.23 14.26
CA TRP A 14 13.72 -4.15 13.60
C TRP A 14 14.71 -4.68 12.55
N PHE A 15 14.96 -3.90 11.48
CA PHE A 15 15.83 -4.26 10.37
C PHE A 15 16.57 -3.05 9.75
N GLY A 16 17.54 -3.35 8.88
CA GLY A 16 18.33 -2.37 8.13
C GLY A 16 19.52 -1.78 8.89
N THR A 17 20.31 -0.93 8.24
CA THR A 17 21.55 -0.37 8.82
C THR A 17 21.25 0.36 10.13
N ASN A 18 21.91 -0.02 11.23
CA ASN A 18 21.69 0.49 12.59
C ASN A 18 20.28 0.24 13.16
N CYS A 19 19.52 -0.76 12.68
CA CYS A 19 18.21 -1.13 13.21
C CYS A 19 17.20 0.03 13.24
N GLN A 20 17.23 0.86 12.20
CA GLN A 20 16.44 2.09 12.13
C GLN A 20 15.01 1.86 11.58
N TYR A 21 14.71 0.69 11.01
CA TYR A 21 13.39 0.36 10.44
C TYR A 21 12.69 -0.69 11.29
N GLN A 22 11.43 -0.48 11.63
CA GLN A 22 10.63 -1.39 12.44
C GLN A 22 9.88 -2.40 11.53
N CYS A 23 9.85 -3.67 11.93
CA CYS A 23 9.12 -4.73 11.26
C CYS A 23 7.61 -4.55 11.44
N HIS A 24 6.85 -4.74 10.37
CA HIS A 24 5.39 -4.65 10.39
C HIS A 24 4.78 -5.78 9.56
N CYS A 25 5.06 -7.02 9.94
CA CYS A 25 4.48 -8.18 9.28
C CYS A 25 3.04 -8.40 9.72
N ALA A 26 2.24 -9.04 8.87
CA ALA A 26 0.93 -9.53 9.26
C ALA A 26 1.06 -10.49 10.45
N ASP A 27 0.02 -10.53 11.28
CA ASP A 27 -0.08 -11.39 12.46
C ASP A 27 1.06 -11.20 13.48
N SER A 28 1.68 -10.00 13.48
CA SER A 28 2.76 -9.61 14.39
C SER A 28 3.97 -10.56 14.33
N THR A 29 4.20 -11.22 13.21
CA THR A 29 5.35 -12.11 13.04
C THR A 29 6.65 -11.30 12.92
N PRO A 30 7.80 -11.82 13.37
CA PRO A 30 9.08 -11.18 13.14
C PRO A 30 9.39 -11.05 11.64
N CYS A 31 9.98 -9.93 11.24
CA CYS A 31 10.57 -9.79 9.90
C CYS A 31 12.04 -10.20 9.89
N ASP A 32 12.58 -10.48 8.71
CA ASP A 32 14.01 -10.73 8.51
C ASP A 32 14.84 -9.53 8.94
N GLU A 33 15.83 -9.73 9.82
CA GLU A 33 16.64 -8.65 10.41
C GLU A 33 17.54 -7.94 9.40
N GLY A 34 17.92 -8.62 8.31
CA GLY A 34 18.82 -8.06 7.30
C GLY A 34 18.08 -7.18 6.28
N ASN A 35 16.86 -7.56 5.89
CA ASN A 35 16.16 -6.93 4.77
C ASN A 35 14.70 -6.54 5.04
N GLY A 36 14.15 -6.90 6.19
CA GLY A 36 12.80 -6.50 6.60
C GLY A 36 11.66 -7.34 6.02
N SER A 37 11.98 -8.49 5.39
CA SER A 37 10.97 -9.31 4.71
C SER A 37 10.05 -10.01 5.69
N CYS A 38 8.76 -10.06 5.34
CA CYS A 38 7.72 -10.69 6.13
C CYS A 38 7.24 -11.98 5.47
N SER A 39 7.34 -13.11 6.17
CA SER A 39 6.83 -14.41 5.70
C SER A 39 5.30 -14.47 5.63
N SER A 40 4.62 -13.62 6.41
CA SER A 40 3.15 -13.48 6.47
C SER A 40 2.61 -12.29 5.65
N GLY A 41 3.46 -11.54 4.94
CA GLY A 41 3.08 -10.30 4.25
C GLY A 41 3.19 -9.04 5.12
N CYS A 42 3.05 -7.85 4.53
CA CYS A 42 3.30 -6.57 5.20
C CYS A 42 2.01 -5.83 5.61
N GLN A 43 1.98 -5.27 6.82
CA GLN A 43 1.06 -4.20 7.21
C GLN A 43 1.67 -2.84 6.81
N SER A 44 0.81 -1.91 6.40
CA SER A 44 1.16 -0.58 5.87
C SER A 44 2.20 0.18 6.72
N ALA A 45 3.08 0.94 6.06
CA ALA A 45 4.18 1.67 6.68
C ALA A 45 3.76 2.60 7.84
N SER A 46 4.31 2.36 9.04
CA SER A 46 4.12 3.16 10.25
C SER A 46 5.14 4.30 10.39
N VAL A 47 4.82 5.30 11.21
CA VAL A 47 5.71 6.41 11.60
C VAL A 47 6.31 6.16 12.99
N GLN A 48 7.58 6.51 13.20
CA GLN A 48 8.16 6.59 14.55
C GLN A 48 7.70 7.86 15.28
N PHE A 49 7.25 7.73 16.52
CA PHE A 49 6.78 8.84 17.34
C PHE A 49 7.26 8.69 18.78
N SER A 50 7.24 9.80 19.52
CA SER A 50 7.18 9.80 20.99
C SER A 50 5.79 10.26 21.41
N ALA A 51 5.31 9.74 22.53
CA ALA A 51 4.02 10.15 23.08
C ALA A 51 4.20 10.52 24.55
N GLU A 52 3.47 11.53 24.98
CA GLU A 52 3.48 12.01 26.36
C GLU A 52 2.04 12.18 26.83
N THR A 53 1.75 11.65 28.02
CA THR A 53 0.52 11.95 28.74
C THR A 53 0.73 13.14 29.66
N GLU A 54 -0.35 13.79 30.07
CA GLU A 54 -0.27 14.81 31.12
C GLU A 54 0.33 14.19 32.40
N GLY A 55 1.25 14.91 33.05
CA GLY A 55 1.96 14.41 34.23
C GLY A 55 3.20 13.53 33.94
N GLY A 56 3.60 13.35 32.69
CA GLY A 56 4.88 12.72 32.33
C GLY A 56 4.96 11.21 32.61
N GLN A 57 3.81 10.53 32.68
CA GLN A 57 3.79 9.07 32.82
C GLN A 57 4.36 8.39 31.57
N GLY A 58 5.06 7.27 31.77
CA GLY A 58 5.68 6.52 30.68
C GLY A 58 4.65 5.94 29.71
N THR A 59 4.87 6.15 28.41
CA THR A 59 4.01 5.67 27.31
C THR A 59 4.51 4.35 26.71
N ASN A 60 5.30 3.58 27.45
CA ASN A 60 5.91 2.33 26.97
C ASN A 60 4.87 1.32 26.44
N TRP A 61 3.69 1.28 27.07
CA TRP A 61 2.54 0.46 26.65
C TRP A 61 2.03 0.78 25.23
N LEU A 62 2.32 1.97 24.71
CA LEU A 62 1.89 2.40 23.38
C LEU A 62 2.82 1.89 22.26
N THR A 63 4.04 1.47 22.62
CA THR A 63 5.13 1.14 21.68
C THR A 63 5.73 -0.25 21.92
N ASP A 64 5.11 -1.08 22.76
CA ASP A 64 5.60 -2.42 23.13
C ASP A 64 5.25 -3.52 22.11
N MET A 65 4.54 -3.16 21.04
CA MET A 65 4.03 -4.07 20.01
C MET A 65 3.03 -5.12 20.52
N ASP A 66 2.40 -4.92 21.68
CA ASP A 66 1.32 -5.78 22.17
C ASP A 66 0.00 -5.02 22.26
N ASP A 67 -0.93 -5.35 21.35
CA ASP A 67 -2.30 -4.81 21.32
C ASP A 67 -3.11 -5.07 22.61
N ARG A 68 -2.60 -5.90 23.54
CA ARG A 68 -3.22 -6.22 24.82
C ARG A 68 -2.67 -5.39 25.98
N THR A 69 -1.53 -4.73 25.82
CA THR A 69 -1.00 -3.85 26.87
C THR A 69 -1.67 -2.50 26.77
N CYS A 70 -2.60 -2.25 27.68
CA CYS A 70 -3.40 -1.04 27.68
C CYS A 70 -2.98 -0.07 28.76
N LYS A 71 -3.25 1.22 28.51
CA LYS A 71 -3.23 2.26 29.52
C LYS A 71 -4.15 1.86 30.67
N THR A 72 -3.60 1.84 31.88
CA THR A 72 -4.32 1.41 33.09
C THR A 72 -4.97 2.57 33.83
N GLU A 73 -4.45 3.80 33.72
CA GLU A 73 -4.97 5.01 34.37
C GLU A 73 -4.62 6.28 33.56
N GLY A 74 -5.30 7.41 33.81
CA GLY A 74 -4.86 8.74 33.36
C GLY A 74 -5.89 9.53 32.54
N THR A 75 -5.40 10.47 31.73
CA THR A 75 -6.21 11.49 31.03
C THR A 75 -6.98 11.00 29.81
N TYR A 76 -7.93 11.83 29.34
CA TYR A 76 -8.73 11.64 28.12
C TYR A 76 -8.07 12.23 26.87
N PHE A 77 -6.77 12.44 26.91
CA PHE A 77 -6.02 12.95 25.77
C PHE A 77 -4.57 12.45 25.77
N LEU A 78 -3.98 12.40 24.59
CA LEU A 78 -2.61 11.95 24.37
C LEU A 78 -1.93 12.86 23.36
N ASN A 79 -0.81 13.46 23.76
CA ASN A 79 0.04 14.23 22.85
C ASN A 79 1.06 13.30 22.22
N VAL A 80 1.16 13.36 20.89
CA VAL A 80 2.07 12.52 20.12
C VAL A 80 2.95 13.43 19.25
N THR A 81 4.26 13.31 19.41
CA THR A 81 5.25 14.04 18.60
C THR A 81 5.91 13.06 17.64
N LEU A 82 5.73 13.30 16.34
CA LEU A 82 6.39 12.49 15.31
C LEU A 82 7.89 12.84 15.29
N LYS A 83 8.77 11.83 15.23
CA LYS A 83 10.22 12.08 15.17
C LYS A 83 10.62 12.83 13.90
N THR A 84 9.90 12.57 12.81
CA THR A 84 10.04 13.23 11.51
C THR A 84 8.68 13.76 11.08
N ALA A 85 8.62 15.03 10.67
CA ALA A 85 7.37 15.59 10.16
C ALA A 85 6.97 14.86 8.87
N THR A 86 5.70 14.48 8.74
CA THR A 86 5.24 13.66 7.61
C THR A 86 3.78 13.91 7.26
N HIS A 87 3.39 13.62 6.03
CA HIS A 87 1.99 13.64 5.63
C HIS A 87 1.27 12.45 6.24
N LEU A 88 0.05 12.65 6.72
CA LEU A 88 -0.77 11.60 7.33
C LEU A 88 -1.76 11.04 6.32
N THR A 89 -2.17 9.79 6.49
CA THR A 89 -3.27 9.14 5.72
C THR A 89 -4.38 8.67 6.63
N TRP A 90 -4.08 7.79 7.57
CA TRP A 90 -5.00 7.25 8.56
C TRP A 90 -4.27 6.91 9.85
N ILE A 91 -5.04 6.78 10.93
CA ILE A 91 -4.55 6.45 12.26
C ILE A 91 -5.36 5.25 12.75
N ARG A 92 -4.70 4.14 13.12
CA ARG A 92 -5.35 2.99 13.73
C ARG A 92 -5.18 3.05 15.23
N ILE A 93 -6.27 2.77 15.90
CA ILE A 93 -6.39 2.82 17.34
C ILE A 93 -6.88 1.46 17.81
N VAL A 94 -6.18 0.90 18.77
CA VAL A 94 -6.59 -0.31 19.50
C VAL A 94 -6.90 0.09 20.94
N THR A 95 -8.07 -0.30 21.41
CA THR A 95 -8.54 -0.02 22.78
C THR A 95 -8.92 -1.29 23.51
N GLY A 96 -8.65 -1.30 24.82
CA GLY A 96 -9.06 -2.34 25.76
C GLY A 96 -10.53 -2.21 26.15
N ASP A 97 -11.16 -1.07 25.84
CA ASP A 97 -12.56 -0.79 26.12
C ASP A 97 -13.36 -0.53 24.82
N PRO A 98 -13.99 -1.58 24.26
CA PRO A 98 -14.80 -1.47 23.05
C PRO A 98 -15.97 -0.49 23.17
N GLY A 99 -16.47 -0.24 24.39
CA GLY A 99 -17.61 0.62 24.66
C GLY A 99 -17.33 2.09 24.31
N HIS A 100 -16.12 2.56 24.61
CA HIS A 100 -15.70 3.94 24.38
C HIS A 100 -14.90 4.14 23.08
N LYS A 101 -14.78 3.11 22.22
CA LYS A 101 -14.00 3.17 20.97
C LYS A 101 -14.41 4.32 20.05
N ASN A 102 -15.71 4.59 19.94
CA ASN A 102 -16.21 5.65 19.06
C ASN A 102 -15.95 7.05 19.61
N GLU A 103 -15.63 7.15 20.89
CA GLU A 103 -15.38 8.41 21.60
C GLU A 103 -13.93 8.87 21.45
N ILE A 104 -13.06 8.09 20.79
CA ILE A 104 -11.68 8.47 20.52
C ILE A 104 -11.62 9.25 19.21
N SER A 105 -11.24 10.53 19.29
CA SER A 105 -11.02 11.41 18.14
C SER A 105 -9.53 11.75 18.01
N ALA A 106 -9.13 12.12 16.80
CA ALA A 106 -7.76 12.49 16.49
C ALA A 106 -7.72 13.86 15.81
N GLY A 107 -6.62 14.58 15.99
CA GLY A 107 -6.31 15.82 15.29
C GLY A 107 -4.81 16.02 15.18
N TYR A 108 -4.40 17.00 14.40
CA TYR A 108 -2.99 17.33 14.18
C TYR A 108 -2.71 18.82 14.22
N GLN A 109 -1.46 19.16 14.52
CA GLN A 109 -0.90 20.51 14.42
C GLN A 109 0.41 20.45 13.63
N ILE A 110 0.70 21.52 12.89
CA ILE A 110 1.95 21.68 12.14
C ILE A 110 3.07 22.17 13.07
N GLU A 111 2.73 23.11 13.95
CA GLU A 111 3.63 23.72 14.93
C GLU A 111 3.15 23.45 16.35
N ALA A 112 4.08 23.44 17.32
CA ALA A 112 3.76 23.18 18.71
C ALA A 112 2.80 24.26 19.25
N GLY A 113 1.64 23.85 19.75
CA GLY A 113 0.63 24.78 20.28
C GLY A 113 -0.16 25.54 19.22
N GLY A 114 -0.06 25.14 17.94
CA GLY A 114 -0.86 25.71 16.86
C GLY A 114 -2.33 25.28 16.87
N ASN A 115 -3.10 25.72 15.87
CA ASN A 115 -4.50 25.29 15.72
C ASN A 115 -4.58 23.80 15.40
N VAL A 116 -5.42 23.07 16.15
CA VAL A 116 -5.68 21.64 15.91
C VAL A 116 -6.60 21.50 14.69
N THR A 117 -6.11 20.82 13.66
CA THR A 117 -6.93 20.34 12.55
C THR A 117 -7.46 18.96 12.88
N SER A 118 -8.79 18.80 12.90
CA SER A 118 -9.39 17.50 13.22
C SER A 118 -9.17 16.47 12.11
N CYS A 119 -8.81 15.25 12.49
CA CYS A 119 -8.78 14.11 11.59
C CYS A 119 -10.22 13.62 11.34
N GLY A 120 -10.59 13.45 10.08
CA GLY A 120 -11.82 12.74 9.70
C GLY A 120 -13.08 13.50 10.07
N ASN A 121 -13.62 14.29 9.13
CA ASN A 121 -15.00 14.77 9.19
C ASN A 121 -15.98 13.60 9.00
N SER A 122 -16.07 12.69 9.99
CA SER A 122 -16.97 11.51 10.12
C SER A 122 -16.46 10.14 9.63
N ASN A 123 -15.27 10.02 9.06
CA ASN A 123 -14.80 8.74 8.48
C ASN A 123 -13.98 7.91 9.47
N LYS A 124 -14.68 7.15 10.33
CA LYS A 124 -14.09 6.06 11.13
C LYS A 124 -14.48 4.71 10.53
N ALA A 125 -13.50 3.86 10.23
CA ALA A 125 -13.75 2.50 9.77
C ALA A 125 -13.59 1.51 10.93
N LYS A 126 -14.65 0.76 11.22
CA LYS A 126 -14.61 -0.33 12.20
C LYS A 126 -13.82 -1.49 11.61
N VAL A 127 -12.66 -1.80 12.18
CA VAL A 127 -11.85 -2.97 11.81
C VAL A 127 -12.35 -4.20 12.57
N ASN A 128 -12.47 -4.09 13.89
CA ASN A 128 -13.04 -5.13 14.75
C ASN A 128 -13.68 -4.52 16.03
N ALA A 129 -13.93 -5.32 17.07
CA ALA A 129 -14.52 -4.85 18.32
C ALA A 129 -13.66 -3.78 19.03
N ASN A 130 -12.34 -3.97 19.04
CA ASN A 130 -11.36 -3.19 19.79
C ASN A 130 -10.55 -2.23 18.90
N THR A 131 -10.59 -2.41 17.59
CA THR A 131 -9.78 -1.66 16.62
C THR A 131 -10.65 -0.77 15.73
N THR A 132 -10.22 0.48 15.55
CA THR A 132 -10.82 1.43 14.60
C THR A 132 -9.75 2.20 13.85
N ASP A 133 -10.02 2.49 12.58
CA ASP A 133 -9.20 3.37 11.76
C ASP A 133 -9.89 4.74 11.64
N ILE A 134 -9.13 5.81 11.84
CA ILE A 134 -9.57 7.20 11.67
C ILE A 134 -8.86 7.74 10.44
N ALA A 135 -9.62 8.12 9.41
CA ALA A 135 -9.04 8.81 8.27
C ALA A 135 -8.44 10.14 8.73
N CYS A 136 -7.16 10.37 8.42
CA CYS A 136 -6.44 11.57 8.81
C CYS A 136 -5.51 12.00 7.67
N LYS A 137 -6.07 12.38 6.53
CA LYS A 137 -5.27 12.87 5.40
C LYS A 137 -4.81 14.30 5.66
N SER A 138 -3.50 14.56 5.62
CA SER A 138 -2.95 15.91 5.76
C SER A 138 -2.33 16.43 4.46
N THR A 139 -2.57 17.70 4.15
CA THR A 139 -1.95 18.40 3.00
C THR A 139 -0.56 18.92 3.30
N LEU A 140 -0.21 19.05 4.58
CA LEU A 140 1.10 19.48 5.05
C LEU A 140 1.73 18.39 5.91
N ALA A 141 3.06 18.42 6.00
CA ALA A 141 3.81 17.56 6.90
C ALA A 141 3.47 17.91 8.36
N VAL A 142 2.87 16.95 9.06
CA VAL A 142 2.47 17.05 10.45
C VAL A 142 3.62 16.67 11.36
N ARG A 143 3.80 17.43 12.45
CA ARG A 143 4.76 17.11 13.51
C ARG A 143 4.06 16.66 14.80
N TYR A 144 2.90 17.22 15.10
CA TYR A 144 2.19 17.00 16.36
C TYR A 144 0.81 16.40 16.09
N LEU A 145 0.49 15.36 16.85
CA LEU A 145 -0.76 14.64 16.83
C LEU A 145 -1.39 14.70 18.22
N LEU A 146 -2.71 14.77 18.25
CA LEU A 146 -3.50 14.80 19.46
C LEU A 146 -4.61 13.75 19.34
N LEU A 147 -4.64 12.79 20.26
CA LEU A 147 -5.82 11.98 20.49
C LEU A 147 -6.60 12.56 21.67
N TYR A 148 -7.93 12.57 21.58
CA TYR A 148 -8.78 13.10 22.64
C TYR A 148 -10.14 12.40 22.69
N GLY A 149 -10.72 12.34 23.90
CA GLY A 149 -12.02 11.73 24.19
C GLY A 149 -11.92 10.59 25.21
N GLN A 150 -13.07 10.11 25.71
CA GLN A 150 -13.10 9.23 26.89
C GLN A 150 -12.38 7.89 26.65
N GLY A 151 -12.52 7.32 25.45
CA GLY A 151 -11.88 6.06 25.11
C GLY A 151 -10.34 6.09 25.10
N VAL A 152 -9.71 7.28 25.14
CA VAL A 152 -8.25 7.40 25.27
C VAL A 152 -7.78 6.82 26.63
N ALA A 153 -8.64 6.78 27.64
CA ALA A 153 -8.31 6.19 28.93
C ALA A 153 -7.97 4.70 28.85
N GLY A 154 -8.52 3.98 27.86
CA GLY A 154 -8.27 2.55 27.63
C GLY A 154 -7.52 2.27 26.32
N LEU A 155 -6.66 3.18 25.87
CA LEU A 155 -5.85 3.00 24.66
C LEU A 155 -4.80 1.88 24.90
N CYS A 156 -4.55 1.02 23.91
CA CYS A 156 -3.50 0.00 23.98
C CYS A 156 -2.41 0.28 22.95
N SER A 157 -2.79 0.43 21.68
CA SER A 157 -1.82 0.64 20.61
C SER A 157 -2.28 1.72 19.64
N LEU A 158 -1.29 2.42 19.09
CA LEU A 158 -1.48 3.51 18.12
C LEU A 158 -0.57 3.28 16.92
N TYR A 159 -1.18 3.16 15.75
CA TYR A 159 -0.46 3.06 14.49
C TYR A 159 -0.78 4.27 13.62
N ILE A 160 0.25 5.01 13.27
CA ILE A 160 0.13 6.22 12.45
C ILE A 160 0.64 5.88 11.07
N SER A 161 -0.25 5.91 10.08
CA SER A 161 0.13 5.71 8.69
C SER A 161 0.54 7.04 8.07
N LYS A 162 1.72 7.04 7.46
CA LYS A 162 2.23 8.17 6.68
C LYS A 162 1.83 8.05 5.22
N ALA A 163 1.52 9.18 4.61
CA ALA A 163 1.46 9.37 3.16
C ALA A 163 2.87 9.45 2.56
N CYS A 164 3.87 8.75 3.12
CA CYS A 164 5.24 8.80 2.58
C CYS A 164 5.40 8.04 1.26
N CYS A 165 4.28 7.76 0.61
CA CYS A 165 4.17 6.92 -0.55
C CYS A 165 3.16 7.54 -1.53
N GLU A 166 2.82 8.85 -1.45
CA GLU A 166 2.07 9.51 -2.55
C GLU A 166 2.84 9.50 -3.89
N ASP A 167 4.09 9.03 -3.85
CA ASP A 167 4.96 8.75 -4.98
C ASP A 167 5.19 7.24 -5.23
N ARG A 168 4.18 6.40 -4.96
CA ARG A 168 4.29 4.95 -5.19
C ARG A 168 4.51 4.61 -6.66
N LEU A 169 5.43 3.66 -6.85
CA LEU A 169 5.85 3.04 -8.10
C LEU A 169 5.83 3.98 -9.32
N ARG A 170 6.57 5.09 -9.28
CA ARG A 170 6.77 5.92 -10.47
C ARG A 170 8.16 5.75 -11.07
N ASN A 171 8.31 6.04 -12.35
CA ASN A 171 9.59 6.02 -13.06
C ASN A 171 10.32 4.67 -12.90
N PHE A 172 9.59 3.57 -12.82
CA PHE A 172 10.19 2.24 -12.76
C PHE A 172 10.47 1.69 -14.15
N GLU A 173 11.34 0.70 -14.18
CA GLU A 173 11.57 -0.16 -15.32
C GLU A 173 11.27 -1.59 -14.88
N LEU A 174 10.36 -2.24 -15.60
CA LEU A 174 10.03 -3.65 -15.40
C LEU A 174 10.65 -4.43 -16.55
N THR A 175 11.39 -5.48 -16.21
CA THR A 175 11.99 -6.39 -17.18
C THR A 175 11.56 -7.82 -16.89
N ALA A 176 11.17 -8.57 -17.91
CA ALA A 176 10.81 -9.99 -17.80
C ALA A 176 11.68 -10.83 -18.73
N THR A 177 12.43 -11.79 -18.17
CA THR A 177 13.35 -12.66 -18.91
C THR A 177 12.76 -14.07 -19.08
N SER A 178 12.94 -14.64 -20.28
CA SER A 178 12.53 -16.01 -20.63
C SER A 178 13.72 -16.98 -20.57
N LYS A 179 13.46 -18.28 -20.36
CA LYS A 179 14.44 -19.39 -20.52
C LYS A 179 15.16 -19.39 -21.86
N ASN A 180 14.47 -18.99 -22.92
CA ASN A 180 15.07 -18.92 -24.24
C ASN A 180 15.73 -17.55 -24.41
N ASN A 181 17.01 -17.47 -24.05
CA ASN A 181 17.89 -16.29 -24.27
C ASN A 181 17.93 -15.78 -25.73
N ALA A 182 17.27 -16.47 -26.66
CA ALA A 182 17.14 -16.08 -28.06
C ALA A 182 16.14 -14.94 -28.32
N LYS A 183 15.19 -14.68 -27.40
CA LYS A 183 14.31 -13.50 -27.47
C LYS A 183 14.79 -12.43 -26.49
N GLN A 184 14.82 -11.17 -26.94
CA GLN A 184 15.12 -10.05 -26.04
C GLN A 184 14.13 -10.03 -24.87
N PRO A 185 14.59 -9.65 -23.66
CA PRO A 185 13.71 -9.53 -22.51
C PRO A 185 12.63 -8.49 -22.79
N PHE A 186 11.41 -8.76 -22.32
CA PHE A 186 10.37 -7.74 -22.31
C PHE A 186 10.79 -6.63 -21.36
N GLN A 187 10.63 -5.38 -21.80
CA GLN A 187 10.96 -4.20 -21.02
C GLN A 187 9.79 -3.21 -21.08
N HIS A 188 9.34 -2.77 -19.92
CA HIS A 188 8.36 -1.72 -19.76
C HIS A 188 8.97 -0.57 -18.97
N LYS A 189 8.74 0.64 -19.46
CA LYS A 189 9.18 1.89 -18.85
C LYS A 189 7.94 2.64 -18.42
N ASP A 190 7.86 2.99 -17.16
CA ASP A 190 6.81 3.87 -16.69
C ASP A 190 7.06 5.29 -17.17
N ASP A 191 6.20 5.75 -18.07
CA ASP A 191 6.19 7.10 -18.64
C ASP A 191 4.99 7.92 -18.14
N ASN A 192 4.26 7.44 -17.13
CA ASN A 192 3.11 8.15 -16.58
C ASN A 192 3.55 9.46 -15.91
N LYS A 193 2.88 10.56 -16.30
CA LYS A 193 3.15 11.90 -15.74
C LYS A 193 2.68 12.06 -14.30
N SER A 194 1.80 11.18 -13.84
CA SER A 194 1.23 11.19 -12.50
C SER A 194 1.33 9.80 -11.88
N PRO A 195 1.63 9.69 -10.57
CA PRO A 195 1.65 8.41 -9.88
C PRO A 195 0.29 7.69 -9.96
N MET A 196 0.30 6.37 -10.10
CA MET A 196 -0.91 5.53 -10.05
C MET A 196 -0.89 4.63 -8.81
N ASP A 197 -2.06 4.36 -8.24
CA ASP A 197 -2.20 3.42 -7.11
C ASP A 197 -2.02 1.96 -7.56
N VAL A 198 -2.38 1.65 -8.81
CA VAL A 198 -2.32 0.32 -9.41
C VAL A 198 -1.72 0.43 -10.81
N TYR A 199 -0.65 -0.33 -11.06
CA TYR A 199 -0.03 -0.46 -12.38
C TYR A 199 -0.37 -1.82 -12.98
N THR A 200 -0.88 -1.83 -14.22
CA THR A 200 -1.09 -3.06 -14.99
C THR A 200 -0.22 -3.02 -16.23
N VAL A 201 0.78 -3.90 -16.29
CA VAL A 201 1.70 -4.01 -17.42
C VAL A 201 1.38 -5.29 -18.18
N VAL A 202 0.95 -5.14 -19.44
CA VAL A 202 0.63 -6.26 -20.33
C VAL A 202 1.69 -6.32 -21.43
N PRO A 203 2.49 -7.40 -21.53
CA PRO A 203 3.38 -7.59 -22.66
C PRO A 203 2.59 -7.66 -23.98
N PRO A 204 3.10 -7.05 -25.07
CA PRO A 204 2.44 -7.12 -26.38
C PRO A 204 2.49 -8.53 -26.98
N ASP A 205 3.53 -9.29 -26.65
CA ASP A 205 3.74 -10.67 -27.10
C ASP A 205 3.74 -11.63 -25.90
N MET A 206 3.26 -12.86 -26.14
CA MET A 206 3.31 -13.92 -25.13
C MET A 206 4.77 -14.22 -24.72
N ILE A 207 5.06 -14.07 -23.43
CA ILE A 207 6.36 -14.42 -22.85
C ILE A 207 6.32 -15.89 -22.42
N SER A 208 6.84 -16.78 -23.27
CA SER A 208 6.95 -18.20 -22.92
C SER A 208 7.95 -18.41 -21.79
N ASN A 209 7.57 -19.08 -20.70
CA ASN A 209 8.46 -19.50 -19.61
C ASN A 209 9.29 -18.35 -19.01
N ALA A 210 8.63 -17.28 -18.57
CA ALA A 210 9.29 -16.22 -17.79
C ALA A 210 9.91 -16.82 -16.51
N ILE A 211 11.19 -16.57 -16.27
CA ILE A 211 11.88 -17.07 -15.06
C ILE A 211 12.03 -15.96 -14.03
N ARG A 212 12.19 -14.73 -14.49
CA ARG A 212 12.51 -13.59 -13.63
C ARG A 212 11.80 -12.35 -14.10
N VAL A 213 11.11 -11.71 -13.17
CA VAL A 213 10.63 -10.34 -13.30
C VAL A 213 11.49 -9.47 -12.40
N ASN A 214 12.04 -8.39 -12.94
CA ASN A 214 12.84 -7.43 -12.19
C ASN A 214 12.24 -6.04 -12.35
N ILE A 215 11.98 -5.37 -11.23
CA ILE A 215 11.41 -4.03 -11.17
C ILE A 215 12.47 -3.14 -10.52
N THR A 216 12.95 -2.15 -11.26
CA THR A 216 14.00 -1.24 -10.83
C THR A 216 13.52 0.20 -10.85
N ALA A 217 13.76 0.93 -9.76
CA ALA A 217 13.46 2.36 -9.69
C ALA A 217 14.43 3.18 -10.54
N ARG A 218 13.95 4.24 -11.19
CA ARG A 218 14.79 5.20 -11.92
C ARG A 218 14.56 6.63 -11.44
N PRO A 219 15.63 7.45 -11.37
CA PRO A 219 17.04 7.10 -11.53
C PRO A 219 17.59 6.28 -10.34
N ASN A 220 18.70 5.55 -10.56
CA ASN A 220 19.43 4.76 -9.55
C ASN A 220 19.81 5.64 -8.35
N LYS A 221 18.93 5.67 -7.33
CA LYS A 221 18.96 6.44 -6.06
C LYS A 221 17.56 6.61 -5.45
N THR A 222 16.52 6.23 -6.16
CA THR A 222 15.14 6.24 -5.66
C THR A 222 14.81 4.94 -4.92
N ILE A 223 14.03 5.04 -3.84
CA ILE A 223 13.50 3.88 -3.12
C ILE A 223 12.29 3.37 -3.89
N LEU A 224 12.29 2.08 -4.23
CA LEU A 224 11.12 1.39 -4.79
C LEU A 224 10.24 0.92 -3.63
N THR A 225 8.99 1.36 -3.56
CA THR A 225 8.03 0.87 -2.56
C THR A 225 6.86 0.21 -3.26
N LEU A 226 6.77 -1.11 -3.11
CA LEU A 226 5.71 -1.97 -3.63
C LEU A 226 4.92 -2.51 -2.44
N CYS A 227 3.60 -2.44 -2.47
CA CYS A 227 2.78 -3.13 -1.46
C CYS A 227 2.50 -4.58 -1.84
N GLU A 228 2.24 -4.83 -3.12
CA GLU A 228 1.95 -6.15 -3.65
C GLU A 228 2.39 -6.21 -5.11
N VAL A 229 2.86 -7.37 -5.55
CA VAL A 229 3.19 -7.65 -6.95
C VAL A 229 2.59 -8.99 -7.31
N GLU A 230 1.66 -8.98 -8.26
CA GLU A 230 1.05 -10.18 -8.79
C GLU A 230 1.52 -10.39 -10.24
N VAL A 231 2.12 -11.55 -10.51
CA VAL A 231 2.54 -11.94 -11.86
C VAL A 231 1.65 -13.09 -12.29
N TYR A 232 0.82 -12.83 -13.30
CA TYR A 232 -0.09 -13.81 -13.84
C TYR A 232 0.46 -14.40 -15.14
N GLY A 233 0.38 -15.72 -15.26
CA GLY A 233 0.51 -16.43 -16.52
C GLY A 233 -0.77 -17.21 -16.77
N ASP A 234 -1.21 -17.29 -18.02
CA ASP A 234 -2.44 -17.99 -18.33
C ASP A 234 -2.24 -19.51 -18.30
N ILE A 235 -3.21 -20.16 -17.65
CA ILE A 235 -3.69 -21.49 -18.03
C ILE A 235 -4.76 -21.20 -19.07
N SER A 236 -4.58 -21.71 -20.30
CA SER A 236 -5.45 -21.51 -21.46
C SER A 236 -6.92 -21.24 -21.11
N CYS A 237 -7.45 -20.10 -21.57
CA CYS A 237 -8.84 -19.75 -21.31
C CYS A 237 -9.82 -20.48 -22.23
N PRO A 238 -11.05 -20.77 -21.76
CA PRO A 238 -12.12 -21.19 -22.66
C PRO A 238 -12.34 -20.16 -23.78
N PRO A 239 -12.83 -20.58 -24.96
CA PRO A 239 -13.17 -19.66 -26.03
C PRO A 239 -14.03 -18.50 -25.54
N ASP A 240 -13.81 -17.31 -26.11
CA ASP A 240 -14.51 -16.06 -25.77
C ASP A 240 -14.18 -15.48 -24.37
N LYS A 241 -13.18 -16.01 -23.67
CA LYS A 241 -12.74 -15.46 -22.37
C LYS A 241 -11.25 -15.17 -22.31
N PHE A 242 -10.90 -14.23 -21.43
CA PHE A 242 -9.51 -13.82 -21.20
C PHE A 242 -9.31 -13.21 -19.81
N GLY A 243 -8.05 -12.92 -19.49
CA GLY A 243 -7.59 -12.29 -18.27
C GLY A 243 -7.63 -13.21 -17.06
N LEU A 244 -7.37 -12.64 -15.89
CA LEU A 244 -7.26 -13.38 -14.65
C LEU A 244 -8.48 -14.30 -14.41
N ALA A 245 -8.20 -15.59 -14.25
CA ALA A 245 -9.20 -16.65 -14.07
C ALA A 245 -10.28 -16.70 -15.17
N CYS A 246 -9.97 -16.21 -16.37
CA CYS A 246 -10.87 -16.17 -17.52
C CYS A 246 -12.22 -15.49 -17.20
N LYS A 247 -12.18 -14.39 -16.44
CA LYS A 247 -13.39 -13.64 -16.04
C LYS A 247 -13.85 -12.60 -17.04
N ARG A 248 -12.99 -12.17 -17.97
CA ARG A 248 -13.31 -11.14 -18.98
C ARG A 248 -13.78 -11.82 -20.27
N HIS A 249 -14.69 -11.18 -21.00
CA HIS A 249 -15.20 -11.67 -22.29
C HIS A 249 -14.52 -10.95 -23.46
N CYS A 250 -14.20 -11.70 -24.51
CA CYS A 250 -13.67 -11.16 -25.76
C CYS A 250 -14.75 -10.38 -26.53
N ASN A 251 -14.36 -9.37 -27.32
CA ASN A 251 -15.26 -8.66 -28.23
C ASN A 251 -14.76 -8.77 -29.69
N CYS A 252 -14.50 -10.00 -30.16
CA CYS A 252 -13.94 -10.24 -31.48
C CYS A 252 -15.01 -10.47 -32.55
N ALA A 253 -14.78 -10.01 -33.78
CA ALA A 253 -15.75 -10.07 -34.88
C ALA A 253 -16.23 -11.49 -35.23
N ASN A 254 -15.37 -12.50 -35.08
CA ASN A 254 -15.64 -13.87 -35.50
C ASN A 254 -15.90 -14.85 -34.32
N LYS A 255 -16.10 -14.36 -33.08
CA LYS A 255 -16.19 -15.21 -31.86
C LYS A 255 -15.00 -16.18 -31.68
N THR A 256 -13.86 -15.88 -32.31
CA THR A 256 -12.61 -16.62 -32.17
C THR A 256 -12.01 -16.41 -30.79
N SER A 257 -11.13 -17.31 -30.33
CA SER A 257 -10.32 -17.07 -29.13
C SER A 257 -9.53 -15.77 -29.30
N CYS A 258 -9.77 -14.80 -28.40
CA CYS A 258 -8.88 -13.66 -28.25
C CYS A 258 -7.59 -14.09 -27.57
N PHE A 259 -6.59 -13.22 -27.52
CA PHE A 259 -5.40 -13.50 -26.74
C PHE A 259 -5.75 -13.57 -25.25
N ASP A 260 -5.53 -14.73 -24.62
CA ASP A 260 -5.91 -15.00 -23.22
C ASP A 260 -5.39 -13.95 -22.22
N HIS A 261 -4.25 -13.31 -22.51
CA HIS A 261 -3.63 -12.32 -21.61
C HIS A 261 -4.14 -10.89 -21.82
N SER A 262 -4.49 -10.50 -23.04
CA SER A 262 -4.79 -9.09 -23.39
C SER A 262 -6.23 -8.85 -23.82
N GLY A 263 -6.92 -9.88 -24.31
CA GLY A 263 -8.23 -9.75 -24.93
C GLY A 263 -8.19 -9.28 -26.37
N GLY A 264 -6.99 -9.06 -26.92
CA GLY A 264 -6.82 -8.59 -28.29
C GLY A 264 -7.30 -9.62 -29.32
N CYS A 265 -7.88 -9.12 -30.41
CA CYS A 265 -8.50 -9.93 -31.44
C CYS A 265 -7.63 -9.96 -32.71
N PRO A 266 -7.04 -11.11 -33.08
CA PRO A 266 -6.21 -11.21 -34.28
C PRO A 266 -6.94 -10.82 -35.58
N ALA A 267 -8.25 -11.09 -35.63
CA ALA A 267 -9.12 -10.78 -36.76
C ALA A 267 -9.83 -9.41 -36.65
N GLY A 268 -9.51 -8.62 -35.62
CA GLY A 268 -10.16 -7.35 -35.34
C GLY A 268 -11.43 -7.44 -34.48
N CYS A 269 -11.89 -6.26 -34.05
CA CYS A 269 -12.98 -6.11 -33.09
C CYS A 269 -14.37 -6.32 -33.73
N ALA A 270 -15.31 -6.80 -32.92
CA ALA A 270 -16.72 -6.88 -33.30
C ALA A 270 -17.28 -5.47 -33.59
N PRO A 271 -18.35 -5.37 -34.42
CA PRO A 271 -19.02 -4.10 -34.68
C PRO A 271 -19.38 -3.37 -33.38
N GLY A 272 -19.03 -2.09 -33.30
CA GLY A 272 -19.25 -1.28 -32.10
C GLY A 272 -18.10 -1.31 -31.08
N TYR A 273 -17.03 -2.08 -31.32
CA TYR A 273 -15.85 -2.15 -30.46
C TYR A 273 -14.59 -1.72 -31.21
N THR A 274 -13.66 -1.10 -30.48
CA THR A 274 -12.39 -0.58 -31.00
C THR A 274 -11.29 -0.66 -29.93
N GLY A 275 -10.05 -0.37 -30.33
CA GLY A 275 -8.86 -0.47 -29.47
C GLY A 275 -8.18 -1.84 -29.58
N GLU A 276 -6.95 -1.93 -29.05
CA GLU A 276 -6.13 -3.16 -29.13
C GLU A 276 -6.74 -4.34 -28.37
N ASP A 277 -7.54 -4.08 -27.34
CA ASP A 277 -8.24 -5.08 -26.53
C ASP A 277 -9.75 -5.19 -26.85
N CYS A 278 -10.21 -4.46 -27.88
CA CYS A 278 -11.60 -4.40 -28.29
C CYS A 278 -12.58 -4.06 -27.15
N LYS A 279 -12.17 -3.25 -26.17
CA LYS A 279 -13.06 -2.83 -25.06
C LYS A 279 -13.71 -1.49 -25.25
N THR A 280 -13.18 -0.66 -26.14
CA THR A 280 -13.70 0.71 -26.29
C THR A 280 -14.92 0.68 -27.20
N GLY A 281 -16.08 0.96 -26.61
CA GLY A 281 -17.35 1.09 -27.35
C GLY A 281 -17.30 2.29 -28.29
N LYS A 282 -17.59 2.08 -29.57
CA LYS A 282 -17.77 3.15 -30.55
C LYS A 282 -19.23 3.59 -30.50
N PHE A 283 -19.49 4.81 -30.03
CA PHE A 283 -20.79 5.44 -30.25
C PHE A 283 -20.98 5.65 -31.76
N MET A 284 -21.81 4.83 -32.40
CA MET A 284 -22.24 5.09 -33.76
C MET A 284 -23.23 6.27 -33.69
N MET A 285 -22.76 7.48 -33.99
CA MET A 285 -23.69 8.54 -34.39
C MET A 285 -24.28 8.12 -35.73
N MET A 286 -25.55 7.70 -35.70
CA MET A 286 -26.36 7.51 -36.90
C MET A 286 -26.51 8.88 -37.55
N HIS A 287 -25.76 9.17 -38.63
CA HIS A 287 -26.14 10.25 -39.52
C HIS A 287 -27.37 9.79 -40.29
N GLY A 288 -28.55 10.24 -39.85
CA GLY A 288 -29.76 10.17 -40.65
C GLY A 288 -29.56 10.99 -41.92
N GLN A 289 -29.50 10.32 -43.06
CA GLN A 289 -29.70 10.97 -44.35
C GLN A 289 -31.20 11.19 -44.53
N ASN A 290 -31.60 12.46 -44.55
CA ASN A 290 -32.88 12.88 -45.14
C ASN A 290 -32.78 12.86 -46.66
#